data_AF-A0A291DUV6-F1
#
_entry.id   AF-A0A291DUV6-F1
#
_cell.length_a   1.000
_cell.length_b   1.000
_cell.length_c   1.000
_cell.angle_alpha   90.00
_cell.angle_beta   90.00
_cell.angle_gamma   90.00
#
_symmetry.space_group_name_H-M   'P 1'
#
loop_
_entity.id
_entity.type
_entity.pdbx_description
1 polymer ?
#
loop_
_entity_poly.entity_id
_entity_poly.type
_entity_poly.pdbx_seq_one_letter_code
_entity_poly.pdbx_strand_id
1 'polypeptide(L)'
;MEFKHNVKNNDMSKLEKKEIKNKLEDLINTIDINNAIYIYTDRKVNNARRLAAGIGKILLLRKTAHDDVFFDIKKAILLPVIELISYRMDTVLDNHGVNTSFPHICWIPICYLNNKAVMIPVIRKRDVSLMTKPEGEVVIINPFNN
;
A
#
# COMPACT_ATOMS: atom_id res chain seq x y z
N MET A 1 -4.82 -17.88 -1.87
CA MET A 1 -6.28 -17.63 -2.04
C MET A 1 -6.58 -17.60 -3.53
N GLU A 2 -7.60 -18.32 -4.01
CA GLU A 2 -7.99 -18.35 -5.42
C GLU A 2 -9.19 -17.41 -5.66
N PHE A 3 -9.10 -16.53 -6.66
CA PHE A 3 -10.12 -15.53 -7.00
C PHE A 3 -10.62 -15.79 -8.43
N LYS A 4 -11.93 -15.94 -8.65
CA LYS A 4 -12.47 -16.36 -9.95
C LYS A 4 -13.01 -15.25 -10.87
N HIS A 5 -12.24 -14.25 -11.35
CA HIS A 5 -12.86 -13.16 -12.17
C HIS A 5 -12.15 -12.56 -13.39
N ASN A 6 -12.98 -11.89 -14.20
CA ASN A 6 -12.79 -11.21 -15.49
C ASN A 6 -11.56 -10.27 -15.58
N VAL A 7 -10.36 -10.86 -15.52
CA VAL A 7 -9.10 -10.12 -15.67
C VAL A 7 -8.84 -9.86 -17.15
N LYS A 8 -8.99 -8.60 -17.55
CA LYS A 8 -8.37 -8.06 -18.77
C LYS A 8 -7.15 -7.27 -18.29
N ASN A 9 -5.96 -7.62 -18.80
CA ASN A 9 -4.65 -7.07 -18.41
C ASN A 9 -4.17 -7.49 -17.01
N ASN A 10 -2.90 -7.26 -16.68
CA ASN A 10 -2.33 -7.65 -15.39
C ASN A 10 -2.93 -6.89 -14.19
N ASP A 11 -3.89 -5.99 -14.44
CA ASP A 11 -4.59 -5.18 -13.45
C ASP A 11 -5.38 -6.01 -12.43
N MET A 12 -5.50 -5.45 -11.22
CA MET A 12 -6.37 -5.99 -10.18
C MET A 12 -7.84 -5.65 -10.44
N SER A 13 -8.69 -6.67 -10.40
CA SER A 13 -10.15 -6.49 -10.56
C SER A 13 -10.76 -5.80 -9.34
N LYS A 14 -11.90 -5.10 -9.53
CA LYS A 14 -12.65 -4.47 -8.41
C LYS A 14 -13.08 -5.50 -7.36
N LEU A 15 -13.41 -6.72 -7.77
CA LEU A 15 -13.86 -7.78 -6.88
C LEU A 15 -12.69 -8.39 -6.08
N GLU A 16 -11.55 -8.63 -6.72
CA GLU A 16 -10.30 -9.03 -6.04
C GLU A 16 -9.94 -8.03 -4.93
N LYS A 17 -9.96 -6.73 -5.24
CA LYS A 17 -9.75 -5.67 -4.24
C LYS A 17 -10.78 -5.73 -3.11
N LYS A 18 -12.07 -5.91 -3.44
CA LYS A 18 -13.16 -5.98 -2.45
C LYS A 18 -13.02 -7.19 -1.52
N GLU A 19 -12.69 -8.37 -2.05
CA GLU A 19 -12.53 -9.57 -1.23
C GLU A 19 -11.34 -9.48 -0.28
N ILE A 20 -10.21 -8.91 -0.74
CA ILE A 20 -9.07 -8.62 0.13
C ILE A 20 -9.48 -7.63 1.22
N LYS A 21 -10.20 -6.55 0.87
CA LYS A 21 -10.69 -5.56 1.83
C LYS A 21 -11.60 -6.18 2.89
N ASN A 22 -12.65 -6.89 2.48
CA ASN A 22 -13.58 -7.55 3.41
C ASN A 22 -12.83 -8.44 4.42
N LYS A 23 -11.87 -9.25 3.95
CA LYS A 23 -11.07 -10.11 4.82
C LYS A 23 -10.18 -9.36 5.81
N LEU A 24 -9.67 -8.19 5.40
CA LEU A 24 -8.84 -7.37 6.26
C LEU A 24 -9.66 -6.48 7.20
N GLU A 25 -10.87 -6.07 6.80
CA GLU A 25 -11.83 -5.38 7.67
C GLU A 25 -12.20 -6.27 8.86
N ASP A 26 -12.42 -7.58 8.65
CA ASP A 26 -12.63 -8.54 9.75
C ASP A 26 -11.46 -8.58 10.74
N LEU A 27 -10.22 -8.38 10.27
CA LEU A 27 -9.02 -8.31 11.12
C LEU A 27 -8.87 -6.95 11.81
N ILE A 28 -9.19 -5.85 11.13
CA ILE A 28 -9.17 -4.49 11.70
C ILE A 28 -10.21 -4.36 12.82
N ASN A 29 -11.32 -5.09 12.75
CA ASN A 29 -12.34 -5.11 13.80
C ASN A 29 -11.92 -5.90 15.06
N THR A 30 -10.70 -6.44 15.10
CA THR A 30 -10.13 -7.06 16.32
C THR A 30 -9.30 -6.06 17.14
N ILE A 31 -9.22 -6.26 18.45
CA ILE A 31 -8.74 -5.26 19.43
C ILE A 31 -7.35 -4.71 19.03
N ASP A 32 -7.29 -3.39 18.83
CA ASP A 32 -6.07 -2.56 18.68
C ASP A 32 -5.41 -2.54 17.28
N ILE A 33 -6.11 -2.92 16.21
CA ILE A 33 -5.64 -2.73 14.82
C ILE A 33 -6.49 -1.66 14.13
N ASN A 34 -5.87 -0.59 13.67
CA ASN A 34 -6.60 0.51 13.02
C ASN A 34 -6.53 0.43 11.51
N ASN A 35 -5.47 -0.14 10.94
CA ASN A 35 -5.28 -0.17 9.49
C ASN A 35 -4.51 -1.41 9.04
N ALA A 36 -4.60 -1.75 7.75
CA ALA A 36 -3.87 -2.86 7.16
C ALA A 36 -3.32 -2.53 5.76
N ILE A 37 -2.13 -3.06 5.45
CA ILE A 37 -1.57 -3.04 4.10
C ILE A 37 -1.40 -4.47 3.62
N TYR A 38 -2.13 -4.83 2.57
CA TYR A 38 -1.92 -6.08 1.82
C TYR A 38 -0.91 -5.86 0.71
N ILE A 39 0.09 -6.72 0.61
CA ILE A 39 1.11 -6.64 -0.45
C ILE A 39 1.29 -8.00 -1.09
N TYR A 40 1.01 -8.11 -2.39
CA TYR A 40 1.27 -9.35 -3.13
C TYR A 40 2.78 -9.65 -3.16
N THR A 41 3.14 -10.89 -2.85
CA THR A 41 4.50 -11.42 -3.03
C THR A 41 4.60 -12.39 -4.21
N ASP A 42 3.48 -13.04 -4.55
CA ASP A 42 3.28 -13.80 -5.77
C ASP A 42 1.84 -13.61 -6.25
N ARG A 43 1.64 -13.28 -7.52
CA ARG A 43 0.32 -13.14 -8.13
C ARG A 43 0.34 -13.78 -9.51
N LYS A 44 -0.57 -14.73 -9.72
CA LYS A 44 -0.77 -15.43 -10.98
C LYS A 44 -2.14 -15.09 -11.52
N VAL A 45 -2.18 -14.69 -12.79
CA VAL A 45 -3.42 -14.41 -13.51
C VAL A 45 -3.62 -15.46 -14.58
N ASN A 46 -4.79 -16.08 -14.58
CA ASN A 46 -5.25 -16.91 -15.67
C ASN A 46 -6.25 -16.10 -16.51
N ASN A 47 -5.79 -15.51 -17.61
CA ASN A 47 -6.65 -14.70 -18.48
C ASN A 47 -7.76 -15.52 -19.17
N ALA A 48 -7.48 -16.77 -19.53
CA ALA A 48 -8.44 -17.64 -20.20
C ALA A 48 -9.63 -18.00 -19.29
N ARG A 49 -9.32 -18.37 -18.05
CA ARG A 49 -10.33 -18.67 -17.03
C ARG A 49 -10.81 -17.43 -16.30
N ARG A 50 -10.18 -16.28 -16.57
CA ARG A 50 -10.44 -15.03 -15.88
C ARG A 50 -10.36 -15.28 -14.37
N LEU A 51 -9.18 -15.62 -13.87
CA LEU A 51 -8.93 -15.86 -12.45
C LEU A 51 -7.65 -15.15 -12.04
N ALA A 52 -7.57 -14.71 -10.80
CA ALA A 52 -6.31 -14.32 -10.16
C ALA A 52 -6.12 -15.17 -8.91
N ALA A 53 -4.89 -15.52 -8.57
CA ALA A 53 -4.58 -16.19 -7.33
C ALA A 53 -3.19 -15.76 -6.87
N GLY A 54 -2.95 -15.84 -5.57
CA GLY A 54 -1.66 -15.43 -5.07
C GLY A 54 -1.48 -15.58 -3.57
N ILE A 55 -0.28 -15.16 -3.17
CA ILE A 55 0.18 -15.05 -1.80
C ILE A 55 0.58 -13.59 -1.59
N GLY A 56 0.24 -13.06 -0.42
CA GLY A 56 0.62 -11.72 -0.03
C GLY A 56 1.00 -11.66 1.45
N LYS A 57 1.76 -10.62 1.80
CA LYS A 57 2.03 -10.23 3.18
C LYS A 57 0.99 -9.22 3.64
N ILE A 58 0.61 -9.30 4.91
CA ILE A 58 -0.29 -8.35 5.57
C ILE A 58 0.51 -7.62 6.63
N LEU A 59 0.56 -6.30 6.55
CA LEU A 59 1.10 -5.44 7.59
C LEU A 59 -0.07 -4.87 8.39
N LEU A 60 -0.17 -5.22 9.67
CA LEU A 60 -1.21 -4.74 10.57
C LEU A 60 -0.66 -3.54 11.35
N LEU A 61 -1.38 -2.43 11.32
CA LEU A 61 -0.95 -1.14 11.86
C LEU A 61 -1.89 -0.72 12.98
N ARG A 62 -1.35 -0.67 14.20
CA ARG A 62 -2.10 -0.26 15.39
C ARG A 62 -2.25 1.25 15.51
N LYS A 63 -1.22 1.99 15.11
CA LYS A 63 -1.18 3.45 15.20
C LYS A 63 -0.66 4.01 13.88
N THR A 64 -1.29 5.09 13.42
CA THR A 64 -0.88 5.87 12.25
C THR A 64 -0.30 7.22 12.64
N ALA A 65 -0.04 7.43 13.93
CA ALA A 65 0.54 8.68 14.42
C ALA A 65 1.43 8.43 15.64
N HIS A 66 2.48 9.25 15.76
CA HIS A 66 3.40 9.27 16.90
C HIS A 66 3.84 10.72 17.13
N ASP A 67 3.90 11.17 18.37
CA ASP A 67 4.25 12.54 18.75
C ASP A 67 3.53 13.62 17.91
N ASP A 68 4.25 14.42 17.13
CA ASP A 68 3.72 15.47 16.27
C ASP A 68 3.64 15.06 14.79
N VAL A 69 3.82 13.77 14.48
CA VAL A 69 3.78 13.23 13.12
C VAL A 69 2.65 12.23 12.87
N PHE A 70 2.26 12.15 11.60
CA PHE A 70 1.26 11.25 11.03
C PHE A 70 1.88 10.47 9.87
N PHE A 71 1.56 9.19 9.80
CA PHE A 71 1.99 8.25 8.79
C PHE A 71 0.85 8.04 7.79
N ASP A 72 0.90 8.69 6.63
CA ASP A 72 -0.18 8.60 5.65
C ASP A 72 -0.08 7.32 4.80
N ILE A 73 -0.59 6.25 5.38
CA ILE A 73 -0.58 4.92 4.77
C ILE A 73 -1.36 4.86 3.45
N LYS A 74 -2.33 5.75 3.20
CA LYS A 74 -3.13 5.73 1.96
C LYS A 74 -2.28 6.08 0.75
N LYS A 75 -1.17 6.78 0.99
CA LYS A 75 -0.15 7.14 0.01
C LYS A 75 1.02 6.15 0.01
N ALA A 76 0.86 4.95 0.56
CA ALA A 76 1.89 3.93 0.48
C ALA A 76 2.20 3.57 -0.98
N ILE A 77 3.48 3.58 -1.31
CA ILE A 77 4.01 3.26 -2.64
C ILE A 77 5.09 2.19 -2.52
N LEU A 78 5.39 1.52 -3.63
CA LEU A 78 6.44 0.51 -3.69
C LEU A 78 7.54 1.01 -4.62
N LEU A 79 8.76 1.19 -4.09
CA LEU A 79 9.89 1.73 -4.83
C LEU A 79 11.10 0.77 -4.83
N PRO A 80 11.93 0.76 -5.90
CA PRO A 80 13.15 -0.04 -5.93
C PRO A 80 14.18 0.42 -4.90
N VAL A 81 14.72 -0.50 -4.10
CA VAL A 81 15.72 -0.19 -3.06
C VAL A 81 16.99 0.39 -3.68
N ILE A 82 17.40 -0.09 -4.85
CA ILE A 82 18.59 0.42 -5.53
C ILE A 82 18.47 1.91 -5.87
N GLU A 83 17.27 2.38 -6.24
CA GLU A 83 17.02 3.79 -6.53
C GLU A 83 17.01 4.62 -5.25
N LEU A 84 16.41 4.09 -4.17
CA LEU A 84 16.41 4.74 -2.85
C LEU A 84 17.83 4.91 -2.27
N ILE A 85 18.77 4.04 -2.64
CA ILE A 85 20.18 4.14 -2.24
C ILE A 85 20.95 5.10 -3.18
N SER A 86 20.66 5.06 -4.47
CA SER A 86 21.47 5.74 -5.50
C SER A 86 21.07 7.19 -5.72
N TYR A 87 19.80 7.53 -5.48
CA TYR A 87 19.24 8.83 -5.79
C TYR A 87 18.59 9.47 -4.57
N ARG A 88 18.43 10.79 -4.65
CA ARG A 88 17.65 11.53 -3.66
C ARG A 88 16.17 11.17 -3.79
N MET A 89 15.46 11.20 -2.65
CA MET A 89 14.05 10.79 -2.60
C MET A 89 13.16 11.62 -3.54
N ASP A 90 13.40 12.91 -3.70
CA ASP A 90 12.69 13.80 -4.64
C ASP A 90 12.81 13.29 -6.09
N THR A 91 14.02 12.91 -6.52
CA THR A 91 14.26 12.32 -7.84
C THR A 91 13.56 10.98 -8.02
N VAL A 92 13.59 10.10 -7.00
CA VAL A 92 12.90 8.80 -7.08
C VAL A 92 11.40 8.98 -7.19
N LEU A 93 10.80 9.88 -6.41
CA LEU A 93 9.36 10.14 -6.44
C LEU A 93 8.91 10.69 -7.80
N ASP A 94 9.68 11.61 -8.39
CA ASP A 94 9.40 12.18 -9.71
C ASP A 94 9.48 11.12 -10.82
N ASN A 95 10.53 10.30 -10.83
CA ASN A 95 10.71 9.21 -11.80
C ASN A 95 9.55 8.19 -11.78
N HIS A 96 8.90 8.00 -10.63
CA HIS A 96 7.76 7.09 -10.48
C HIS A 96 6.40 7.81 -10.56
N GLY A 97 6.37 9.09 -10.96
CA GLY A 97 5.16 9.87 -11.13
C GLY A 97 4.33 10.03 -9.84
N VAL A 98 4.99 10.01 -8.69
CA VAL A 98 4.31 10.11 -7.39
C VAL A 98 3.87 11.55 -7.18
N ASN A 99 2.56 11.76 -6.99
CA ASN A 99 2.04 13.09 -6.66
C ASN A 99 2.52 13.53 -5.27
N THR A 100 3.45 14.48 -5.24
CA THR A 100 4.03 15.10 -4.03
C THR A 100 3.42 16.46 -3.68
N SER A 101 2.34 16.88 -4.37
CA SER A 101 1.61 18.14 -4.13
C SER A 101 0.73 18.07 -2.88
N PHE A 102 1.32 17.68 -1.75
CA PHE A 102 0.70 17.63 -0.43
C PHE A 102 1.78 17.78 0.66
N PRO A 103 1.43 18.26 1.86
CA PRO A 103 2.40 18.42 2.94
C PRO A 103 3.03 17.08 3.34
N HIS A 104 4.36 17.00 3.32
CA HIS A 104 5.12 15.88 3.88
C HIS A 104 6.52 16.36 4.26
N ILE A 105 7.12 15.74 5.27
CA ILE A 105 8.48 16.08 5.73
C ILE A 105 9.54 15.10 5.21
N CYS A 106 9.17 13.83 5.04
CA CYS A 106 10.03 12.79 4.47
C CYS A 106 9.19 11.56 4.09
N TRP A 107 9.85 10.57 3.50
CA TRP A 107 9.30 9.24 3.23
C TRP A 107 10.11 8.20 3.97
N ILE A 108 9.43 7.24 4.60
CA ILE A 108 10.07 6.18 5.38
C ILE A 108 9.73 4.79 4.84
N PRO A 109 10.68 3.85 4.84
CA PRO A 109 10.39 2.45 4.53
C PRO A 109 9.69 1.80 5.73
N ILE A 110 8.61 1.07 5.46
CA ILE A 110 7.88 0.30 6.49
C ILE A 110 7.93 -1.21 6.27
N CYS A 111 8.35 -1.65 5.06
CA CYS A 111 8.53 -3.06 4.75
C CYS A 111 9.45 -3.22 3.54
N TYR A 112 10.31 -4.22 3.57
CA TYR A 112 11.15 -4.61 2.42
C TYR A 112 10.63 -5.91 1.80
N LEU A 113 10.56 -5.92 0.47
CA LEU A 113 10.10 -7.04 -0.36
C LEU A 113 11.11 -7.25 -1.49
N ASN A 114 12.02 -8.20 -1.30
CA ASN A 114 13.11 -8.47 -2.24
C ASN A 114 13.92 -7.19 -2.50
N ASN A 115 13.93 -6.70 -3.74
CA ASN A 115 14.62 -5.49 -4.17
C ASN A 115 13.74 -4.22 -4.13
N LYS A 116 12.58 -4.26 -3.47
CA LYS A 116 11.65 -3.12 -3.33
C LYS A 116 11.34 -2.81 -1.87
N ALA A 117 10.99 -1.56 -1.58
CA ALA A 117 10.54 -1.11 -0.27
C ALA A 117 9.16 -0.47 -0.37
N VAL A 118 8.28 -0.78 0.57
CA VAL A 118 7.04 -0.03 0.77
C VAL A 118 7.39 1.24 1.53
N MET A 119 7.18 2.38 0.89
CA MET A 119 7.45 3.70 1.42
C MET A 119 6.13 4.39 1.75
N ILE A 120 6.09 5.13 2.86
CA ILE A 120 4.96 5.99 3.21
C ILE A 120 5.47 7.41 3.52
N PRO A 121 4.68 8.45 3.20
CA PRO A 121 5.03 9.81 3.59
C PRO A 121 4.72 10.04 5.07
N VAL A 122 5.60 10.82 5.70
CA VAL A 122 5.42 11.34 7.05
C VAL A 122 4.96 12.79 6.93
N ILE A 123 3.90 13.13 7.64
CA ILE A 123 3.26 14.45 7.63
C ILE A 123 3.27 14.99 9.06
N ARG A 124 3.46 16.30 9.27
CA ARG A 124 3.25 16.87 10.61
C ARG A 124 1.76 16.85 10.91
N LYS A 125 1.35 16.47 12.12
CA LYS A 125 -0.06 16.41 12.53
C LYS A 125 -0.81 17.72 12.26
N ARG A 126 -0.15 18.87 12.45
CA ARG A 126 -0.72 20.19 12.17
C ARG A 126 -1.05 20.46 10.70
N ASP A 127 -0.39 19.73 9.79
CA ASP A 127 -0.56 19.86 8.34
C ASP A 127 -1.53 18.78 7.79
N VAL A 128 -2.02 17.87 8.64
CA VAL A 128 -3.04 16.87 8.28
C VAL A 128 -4.40 17.54 8.20
N SER A 129 -5.07 17.45 7.05
CA SER A 129 -6.43 17.95 6.91
C SER A 129 -7.38 17.21 7.87
N LEU A 130 -8.38 17.92 8.40
CA LEU A 130 -9.45 17.30 9.21
C LEU A 130 -10.26 16.24 8.43
N MET A 131 -10.14 16.17 7.10
CA MET A 131 -10.88 15.23 6.24
C MET A 131 -10.21 13.85 6.09
N THR A 132 -8.97 13.69 6.54
CA THR A 132 -8.26 12.41 6.47
C THR A 132 -8.70 11.54 7.63
N LYS A 133 -9.70 10.65 7.44
CA LYS A 133 -9.98 9.58 8.41
C LYS A 133 -8.73 8.70 8.54
N PRO A 134 -8.06 8.65 9.70
CA PRO A 134 -6.77 7.99 9.88
C PRO A 134 -6.87 6.48 10.22
N GLU A 135 -8.09 5.96 10.33
CA GLU A 135 -8.40 4.61 10.82
C GLU A 135 -9.42 3.93 9.91
N GLY A 136 -9.38 2.59 9.90
CA GLY A 136 -10.22 1.71 9.10
C GLY A 136 -9.73 1.47 7.67
N GLU A 137 -8.50 1.87 7.33
CA GLU A 137 -8.03 1.80 5.95
C GLU A 137 -7.32 0.50 5.61
N VAL A 138 -7.68 -0.02 4.42
CA VAL A 138 -7.04 -1.17 3.80
C VAL A 138 -6.40 -0.75 2.49
N VAL A 139 -5.08 -0.76 2.46
CA VAL A 139 -4.28 -0.46 1.28
C VAL A 139 -3.82 -1.76 0.63
N ILE A 140 -3.93 -1.84 -0.70
CA ILE A 140 -3.54 -3.03 -1.47
C ILE A 140 -2.45 -2.64 -2.46
N ILE A 141 -1.28 -3.22 -2.30
CA ILE A 141 -0.12 -3.02 -3.17
C ILE A 141 0.04 -4.27 -4.05
N ASN A 142 -0.06 -4.10 -5.37
CA ASN A 142 0.27 -5.13 -6.35
C ASN A 142 1.55 -4.75 -7.11
N PRO A 143 2.69 -5.42 -6.84
CA PRO A 143 3.95 -5.14 -7.53
C PRO A 143 3.98 -5.65 -8.98
N PHE A 144 2.94 -6.36 -9.43
CA PHE A 144 2.82 -6.99 -10.74
C PHE A 144 1.86 -6.26 -11.69
N ASN A 145 1.22 -5.16 -11.24
CA ASN A 145 0.53 -4.28 -12.16
C ASN A 145 1.58 -3.56 -13.01
N ASN A 146 1.46 -3.68 -14.34
CA ASN A 146 2.21 -2.87 -15.30
C ASN A 146 1.39 -1.64 -15.65
#